data_AF-A0A1Q9RRB9-F1
#
_entry.id   AF-A0A1Q9RRB9-F1
#
_cell.length_a   1.000
_cell.length_b   1.000
_cell.length_c   1.000
_cell.angle_alpha   90.00
_cell.angle_beta   90.00
_cell.angle_gamma   90.00
#
_symmetry.space_group_name_H-M   'P 1'
#
loop_
_entity.id
_entity.type
_entity.pdbx_description
1 polymer ?
#
loop_
_entity_poly.entity_id
_entity_poly.type
_entity_poly.pdbx_seq_one_letter_code
_entity_poly.pdbx_strand_id
1 'polypeptide(L)'
;MMTAQTPARAGLVVATLGVLVCAVALAVVWSIPPEPPQLVRQEAAAETPADPANPCTRQAPEAPAAPEPTDVQARFDPAQNAVVLTAGVGVTLPALAQAVGNPDLVREESPGVWLLGADLVVPVNTSVRIAAPATRWLKLLSTAGRYASVKAFGGSIDVTGTCITSWDPAASAVDLEPADGRGYLLARDGAR
;
A
#
# COMPACT_ATOMS: atom_id res chain seq x y z
N MET A 1 -77.24 34.34 19.02
CA MET A 1 -77.94 35.54 19.51
C MET A 1 -77.10 36.77 19.20
N MET A 2 -77.78 37.85 18.82
CA MET A 2 -77.32 39.23 18.55
C MET A 2 -76.04 39.63 19.31
N THR A 3 -75.12 40.41 18.72
CA THR A 3 -75.32 41.84 18.43
C THR A 3 -74.40 42.37 17.32
N ALA A 4 -74.82 43.47 16.69
CA ALA A 4 -74.38 43.94 15.38
C ALA A 4 -73.30 45.05 15.38
N GLN A 5 -72.46 44.94 14.35
CA GLN A 5 -71.91 45.96 13.42
C GLN A 5 -70.91 47.07 13.84
N THR A 6 -69.63 46.72 13.59
CA THR A 6 -68.63 47.32 12.69
C THR A 6 -68.29 48.82 12.71
N PRO A 7 -66.98 49.13 12.80
CA PRO A 7 -66.42 50.28 12.11
C PRO A 7 -65.19 49.98 11.21
N ALA A 8 -65.02 50.90 10.26
CA ALA A 8 -63.78 51.51 9.77
C ALA A 8 -62.81 50.75 8.81
N ARG A 9 -62.87 51.21 7.55
CA ARG A 9 -61.77 51.73 6.70
C ARG A 9 -60.54 50.84 6.45
N ALA A 10 -60.58 50.15 5.31
CA ALA A 10 -59.44 49.85 4.43
C ALA A 10 -59.09 51.10 3.57
N GLY A 11 -57.92 51.31 2.98
CA GLY A 11 -56.69 50.54 2.83
C GLY A 11 -55.76 51.26 1.80
N LEU A 12 -54.56 50.68 1.57
CA LEU A 12 -53.48 51.07 0.63
C LEU A 12 -52.65 52.31 1.05
N VAL A 13 -51.31 52.33 1.08
CA VAL A 13 -50.33 52.02 0.02
C VAL A 13 -48.97 51.56 0.60
N VAL A 14 -48.31 50.68 -0.16
CA VAL A 14 -47.01 49.98 -0.03
C VAL A 14 -45.79 50.92 -0.02
N ALA A 15 -44.69 50.58 0.69
CA ALA A 15 -43.31 50.81 0.24
C ALA A 15 -42.23 50.15 1.14
N THR A 16 -41.69 49.02 0.67
CA THR A 16 -40.25 48.73 0.48
C THR A 16 -39.23 49.20 1.55
N LEU A 17 -38.83 48.32 2.47
CA LEU A 17 -37.48 48.30 3.09
C LEU A 17 -37.31 47.00 3.90
N GLY A 18 -36.72 45.97 3.31
CA GLY A 18 -36.55 44.68 4.01
C GLY A 18 -35.91 43.57 3.17
N VAL A 19 -35.00 43.91 2.26
CA VAL A 19 -34.25 42.91 1.47
C VAL A 19 -32.81 43.38 1.32
N LEU A 20 -32.03 43.40 2.40
CA LEU A 20 -30.57 43.60 2.29
C LEU A 20 -29.75 43.04 3.46
N VAL A 21 -30.15 41.90 4.04
CA VAL A 21 -29.34 41.18 5.06
C VAL A 21 -29.17 39.68 4.75
N CYS A 22 -29.89 39.09 3.80
CA CYS A 22 -29.81 37.64 3.52
C CYS A 22 -28.76 37.20 2.48
N ALA A 23 -27.98 38.11 1.87
CA ALA A 23 -27.15 37.75 0.72
C ALA A 23 -25.75 37.18 1.04
N VAL A 24 -25.30 37.16 2.30
CA VAL A 24 -23.94 36.72 2.65
C VAL A 24 -23.90 35.33 3.33
N ALA A 25 -25.03 34.79 3.77
CA ALA A 25 -25.08 33.48 4.44
C ALA A 25 -25.25 32.27 3.48
N LEU A 26 -25.51 32.49 2.19
CA LEU A 26 -25.80 31.41 1.22
C LEU A 26 -24.61 31.01 0.34
N ALA A 27 -23.47 31.70 0.41
CA ALA A 27 -22.32 31.42 -0.46
C ALA A 27 -21.33 30.36 0.09
N VAL A 28 -21.48 29.88 1.34
CA VAL A 28 -20.50 28.97 1.96
C VAL A 28 -20.84 27.48 1.75
N VAL A 29 -22.08 27.15 1.35
CA VAL A 29 -22.52 25.74 1.25
C VAL A 29 -22.14 25.07 -0.08
N TRP A 30 -21.70 25.83 -1.09
CA TRP A 30 -21.45 25.30 -2.44
C TRP A 30 -20.03 24.75 -2.68
N SER A 31 -19.17 24.73 -1.66
CA SER A 31 -17.78 24.27 -1.79
C SER A 31 -17.48 23.02 -0.97
N ILE A 32 -18.48 22.25 -0.52
CA ILE A 32 -18.20 20.95 0.09
C ILE A 32 -17.84 20.00 -1.07
N PRO A 33 -16.57 19.60 -1.23
CA PRO A 33 -16.23 18.57 -2.21
C PRO A 33 -17.01 17.30 -1.86
N PRO A 34 -17.49 16.53 -2.86
CA PRO A 34 -18.10 15.25 -2.59
C PRO A 34 -17.15 14.39 -1.75
N GLU A 35 -17.68 13.72 -0.74
CA GLU A 35 -16.90 12.83 0.11
C GLU A 35 -16.18 11.81 -0.78
N PRO A 36 -14.85 11.64 -0.63
CA PRO A 36 -14.14 10.68 -1.45
C PRO A 36 -14.78 9.31 -1.27
N PRO A 37 -14.96 8.54 -2.36
CA PRO A 37 -15.58 7.23 -2.27
C PRO A 37 -14.84 6.40 -1.24
N GLN A 38 -15.60 5.91 -0.25
CA GLN A 38 -15.07 5.05 0.80
C GLN A 38 -14.44 3.82 0.15
N LEU A 39 -13.20 3.50 0.52
CA LEU A 39 -12.55 2.28 0.05
C LEU A 39 -13.31 1.09 0.61
N VAL A 40 -14.11 0.45 -0.23
CA VAL A 40 -14.81 -0.78 0.14
C VAL A 40 -13.77 -1.89 0.23
N ARG A 41 -13.63 -2.49 1.42
CA ARG A 41 -12.79 -3.68 1.60
C ARG A 41 -13.32 -4.77 0.67
N GLN A 42 -12.49 -5.21 -0.26
CA GLN A 42 -12.76 -6.42 -1.02
C GLN A 42 -12.08 -7.59 -0.31
N GLU A 43 -12.88 -8.50 0.22
CA GLU A 43 -12.37 -9.79 0.69
C GLU A 43 -11.98 -10.62 -0.54
N ALA A 44 -10.77 -11.20 -0.54
CA ALA A 44 -10.43 -12.20 -1.54
C ALA A 44 -11.31 -13.45 -1.34
N ALA A 45 -11.61 -14.16 -2.43
CA ALA A 45 -12.25 -15.47 -2.33
C ALA A 45 -11.38 -16.43 -1.49
N ALA A 46 -12.00 -17.36 -0.78
CA ALA A 46 -11.30 -18.34 0.04
C ALA A 46 -10.22 -19.07 -0.77
N GLU A 47 -9.01 -19.15 -0.21
CA GLU A 47 -7.85 -19.72 -0.87
C GLU A 47 -8.06 -21.22 -1.17
N THR A 48 -7.54 -21.65 -2.32
CA THR A 48 -7.39 -23.10 -2.60
C THR A 48 -6.40 -23.66 -1.58
N PRO A 49 -6.63 -24.85 -1.00
CA PRO A 49 -5.69 -25.44 -0.05
C PRO A 49 -4.30 -25.57 -0.68
N ALA A 50 -3.33 -24.80 -0.17
CA ALA A 50 -1.93 -24.91 -0.51
C ALA A 50 -1.20 -25.54 0.68
N ASP A 51 -0.17 -26.37 0.41
CA ASP A 51 0.72 -26.86 1.45
C ASP A 51 1.45 -25.67 2.08
N PRO A 52 1.28 -25.38 3.39
CA PRO A 52 1.94 -24.25 4.04
C PRO A 52 3.46 -24.31 3.96
N ALA A 53 4.07 -25.50 3.84
CA ALA A 53 5.51 -25.65 3.69
C ALA A 53 5.96 -25.43 2.23
N ASN A 54 5.08 -25.69 1.25
CA ASN A 54 5.37 -25.62 -0.18
C ASN A 54 4.25 -24.93 -0.97
N PRO A 55 3.92 -23.66 -0.67
CA PRO A 55 2.80 -22.96 -1.31
C PRO A 55 3.08 -22.61 -2.78
N CYS A 56 4.36 -22.53 -3.15
CA CYS A 56 4.81 -22.05 -4.46
C CYS A 56 5.02 -23.20 -5.46
N THR A 57 3.93 -23.85 -5.88
CA THR A 57 3.96 -24.99 -6.81
C THR A 57 3.84 -24.61 -8.28
N ARG A 58 3.38 -23.38 -8.58
CA ARG A 58 3.26 -22.90 -9.96
C ARG A 58 4.63 -22.51 -10.49
N GLN A 59 5.03 -23.13 -11.59
CA GLN A 59 6.23 -22.75 -12.31
C GLN A 59 6.01 -21.41 -13.02
N ALA A 60 6.92 -20.46 -12.80
CA ALA A 60 6.91 -19.19 -13.49
C ALA A 60 7.20 -19.40 -14.98
N PRO A 61 6.51 -18.70 -15.89
CA PRO A 61 6.96 -18.59 -17.28
C PRO A 61 8.40 -18.05 -17.31
N GLU A 62 9.25 -18.63 -18.14
CA GLU A 62 10.61 -18.15 -18.32
C GLU A 62 10.57 -16.77 -19.01
N ALA A 63 10.88 -15.73 -18.26
CA ALA A 63 10.96 -14.38 -18.76
C ALA A 63 12.36 -14.13 -19.38
N PRO A 64 12.47 -13.27 -20.42
CA PRO A 64 13.76 -12.83 -20.91
C PRO A 64 14.59 -12.21 -19.78
N ALA A 65 15.91 -12.44 -19.79
CA ALA A 65 16.81 -11.82 -18.84
C ALA A 65 16.65 -10.30 -18.89
N ALA A 66 16.22 -9.72 -17.77
CA ALA A 66 16.08 -8.28 -17.65
C ALA A 66 17.49 -7.64 -17.60
N PRO A 67 17.65 -6.39 -18.07
CA PRO A 67 18.92 -5.69 -17.95
C PRO A 67 19.30 -5.56 -16.46
N GLU A 68 20.59 -5.77 -16.17
CA GLU A 68 21.15 -5.61 -14.83
C GLU A 68 20.95 -4.17 -14.34
N PRO A 69 20.52 -3.97 -13.09
CA PRO A 69 20.37 -2.64 -12.53
C PRO A 69 21.73 -1.95 -12.38
N THR A 70 21.82 -0.69 -12.78
CA THR A 70 23.01 0.15 -12.57
C THR A 70 22.88 0.99 -11.31
N ASP A 71 24.01 1.29 -10.67
CA ASP A 71 24.11 2.20 -9.52
C ASP A 71 23.19 1.87 -8.33
N VAL A 72 23.05 0.58 -8.03
CA VAL A 72 22.28 0.12 -6.87
C VAL A 72 22.94 0.60 -5.58
N GLN A 73 22.22 1.39 -4.81
CA GLN A 73 22.65 1.82 -3.48
C GLN A 73 21.51 1.60 -2.48
N ALA A 74 21.86 1.04 -1.34
CA ALA A 74 20.93 0.79 -0.24
C ALA A 74 21.62 1.05 1.10
N ARG A 75 20.85 1.53 2.08
CA ARG A 75 21.32 1.73 3.46
C ARG A 75 20.43 0.99 4.43
N PHE A 76 21.00 0.37 5.44
CA PHE A 76 20.23 -0.17 6.55
C PHE A 76 19.98 0.92 7.60
N ASP A 77 18.71 1.08 7.97
CA ASP A 77 18.26 1.88 9.10
C ASP A 77 17.91 0.94 10.27
N PRO A 78 18.77 0.85 11.30
CA PRO A 78 18.54 -0.05 12.43
C PRO A 78 17.39 0.39 13.33
N ALA A 79 17.04 1.68 13.34
CA ALA A 79 15.94 2.19 14.17
C ALA A 79 14.58 1.73 13.62
N GLN A 80 14.49 1.57 12.30
CA GLN A 80 13.29 1.11 11.61
C GLN A 80 13.34 -0.38 11.22
N ASN A 81 14.47 -1.05 11.44
CA ASN A 81 14.75 -2.37 10.89
C ASN A 81 14.42 -2.44 9.38
N ALA A 82 14.94 -1.46 8.63
CA ALA A 82 14.60 -1.25 7.23
C ALA A 82 15.83 -1.05 6.34
N VAL A 83 15.89 -1.75 5.22
CA VAL A 83 16.77 -1.45 4.10
C VAL A 83 16.09 -0.41 3.22
N VAL A 84 16.69 0.76 3.09
CA VAL A 84 16.18 1.87 2.26
C VAL A 84 17.00 1.96 0.99
N LEU A 85 16.36 1.83 -0.18
CA LEU A 85 17.01 2.15 -1.45
C LEU A 85 17.32 3.64 -1.50
N THR A 86 18.56 3.99 -1.82
CA THR A 86 18.99 5.38 -2.02
C THR A 86 19.26 5.71 -3.48
N ALA A 87 19.51 4.68 -4.31
CA ALA A 87 19.60 4.78 -5.76
C ALA A 87 19.32 3.43 -6.43
N GLY A 88 18.95 3.47 -7.71
CA GLY A 88 18.73 2.30 -8.55
C GLY A 88 17.29 2.17 -9.06
N VAL A 89 17.16 1.75 -10.31
CA VAL A 89 15.89 1.47 -10.99
C VAL A 89 15.95 0.03 -11.50
N GLY A 90 14.89 -0.74 -11.24
CA GLY A 90 14.83 -2.16 -11.56
C GLY A 90 15.73 -3.01 -10.69
N VAL A 91 16.00 -2.58 -9.45
CA VAL A 91 16.89 -3.27 -8.51
C VAL A 91 16.37 -4.68 -8.23
N THR A 92 17.16 -5.70 -8.50
CA THR A 92 16.82 -7.09 -8.23
C THR A 92 17.22 -7.48 -6.79
N LEU A 93 16.63 -8.55 -6.24
CA LEU A 93 17.02 -9.06 -4.91
C LEU A 93 18.52 -9.45 -4.83
N PRO A 94 19.12 -10.12 -5.84
CA PRO A 94 20.56 -10.34 -5.87
C PRO A 94 21.38 -9.04 -5.77
N ALA A 95 21.04 -8.02 -6.58
CA ALA A 95 21.76 -6.75 -6.57
C ALA A 95 21.58 -6.01 -5.23
N LEU A 96 20.38 -6.06 -4.64
CA LEU A 96 20.11 -5.52 -3.32
C LEU A 96 20.95 -6.21 -2.24
N ALA A 97 21.00 -7.54 -2.24
CA ALA A 97 21.77 -8.32 -1.27
C ALA A 97 23.27 -8.02 -1.38
N GLN A 98 23.79 -7.86 -2.60
CA GLN A 98 25.17 -7.42 -2.83
C GLN A 98 25.42 -6.01 -2.29
N ALA A 99 24.52 -5.06 -2.55
CA ALA A 99 24.66 -3.68 -2.10
C ALA A 99 24.59 -3.54 -0.57
N VAL A 100 23.75 -4.35 0.09
CA VAL A 100 23.57 -4.35 1.55
C VAL A 100 24.68 -5.12 2.26
N GLY A 101 25.14 -6.24 1.69
CA GLY A 101 26.22 -7.05 2.24
C GLY A 101 25.91 -7.72 3.58
N ASN A 102 24.63 -7.83 3.97
CA ASN A 102 24.20 -8.41 5.24
C ASN A 102 23.12 -9.51 5.04
N PRO A 103 23.45 -10.79 5.27
CA PRO A 103 22.54 -11.92 5.04
C PRO A 103 21.38 -12.03 6.05
N ASP A 104 21.42 -11.30 7.16
CA ASP A 104 20.29 -11.21 8.10
C ASP A 104 19.16 -10.34 7.55
N LEU A 105 19.47 -9.43 6.62
CA LEU A 105 18.52 -8.49 6.03
C LEU A 105 17.94 -9.03 4.73
N VAL A 106 18.78 -9.56 3.84
CA VAL A 106 18.38 -10.15 2.56
C VAL A 106 19.34 -11.29 2.24
N ARG A 107 18.84 -12.50 2.02
CA ARG A 107 19.67 -13.63 1.58
C ARG A 107 18.93 -14.58 0.65
N GLU A 108 19.71 -15.26 -0.18
CA GLU A 108 19.25 -16.40 -0.95
C GLU A 108 19.37 -17.67 -0.10
N GLU A 109 18.30 -18.46 0.00
CA GLU A 109 18.28 -19.76 0.70
C GLU A 109 18.54 -20.92 -0.26
N SER A 110 18.11 -20.79 -1.51
CA SER A 110 18.38 -21.69 -2.63
C SER A 110 18.16 -20.92 -3.93
N PRO A 111 18.60 -21.40 -5.11
CA PRO A 111 18.46 -20.67 -6.36
C PRO A 111 17.04 -20.09 -6.58
N GLY A 112 16.96 -18.76 -6.61
CA GLY A 112 15.75 -17.96 -6.77
C GLY A 112 14.81 -17.91 -5.54
N VAL A 113 15.15 -18.53 -4.42
CA VAL A 113 14.39 -18.46 -3.16
C VAL A 113 15.10 -17.53 -2.21
N TRP A 114 14.44 -16.42 -1.89
CA TRP A 114 15.01 -15.33 -1.10
C TRP A 114 14.24 -15.17 0.20
N LEU A 115 14.96 -14.92 1.30
CA LEU A 115 14.39 -14.45 2.55
C LEU A 115 14.72 -12.96 2.75
N LEU A 116 13.69 -12.17 2.98
CA LEU A 116 13.78 -10.79 3.43
C LEU A 116 13.54 -10.73 4.95
N GLY A 117 14.55 -10.35 5.71
CA GLY A 117 14.54 -10.29 7.18
C GLY A 117 14.26 -8.90 7.78
N ALA A 118 14.26 -7.86 6.94
CA ALA A 118 14.00 -6.47 7.30
C ALA A 118 13.08 -5.81 6.26
N ASP A 119 12.41 -4.73 6.63
CA ASP A 119 11.61 -3.99 5.66
C ASP A 119 12.46 -3.52 4.47
N LEU A 120 11.92 -3.57 3.27
CA LEU A 120 12.51 -2.92 2.09
C LEU A 120 11.72 -1.67 1.77
N VAL A 121 12.35 -0.51 1.86
CA VAL A 121 11.75 0.79 1.53
C VAL A 121 12.23 1.25 0.16
N VAL A 122 11.26 1.52 -0.72
CA VAL A 122 11.44 1.94 -2.12
C VAL A 122 10.91 3.37 -2.26
N PRO A 123 11.75 4.39 -2.03
CA PRO A 123 11.33 5.79 -2.14
C PRO A 123 11.18 6.23 -3.60
N VAL A 124 10.72 7.47 -3.78
CA VAL A 124 10.60 8.14 -5.07
C VAL A 124 11.86 8.01 -5.93
N ASN A 125 11.65 7.86 -7.24
CA ASN A 125 12.70 7.68 -8.26
C ASN A 125 13.58 6.42 -8.10
N THR A 126 13.20 5.49 -7.22
CA THR A 126 13.81 4.15 -7.14
C THR A 126 12.78 3.09 -7.50
N SER A 127 13.24 1.91 -7.90
CA SER A 127 12.35 0.77 -8.07
C SER A 127 13.01 -0.56 -7.83
N VAL A 128 12.21 -1.51 -7.33
CA VAL A 128 12.61 -2.90 -7.12
C VAL A 128 11.89 -3.79 -8.14
N ARG A 129 12.61 -4.79 -8.66
CA ARG A 129 12.08 -5.85 -9.49
C ARG A 129 12.19 -7.19 -8.77
N ILE A 130 11.04 -7.79 -8.51
CA ILE A 130 10.86 -9.08 -7.86
C ILE A 130 10.36 -10.05 -8.93
N ALA A 131 11.28 -10.60 -9.72
CA ALA A 131 10.93 -11.39 -10.90
C ALA A 131 11.71 -12.69 -11.02
N ALA A 132 11.04 -13.73 -11.53
CA ALA A 132 11.69 -14.97 -11.95
C ALA A 132 12.60 -14.72 -13.19
N PRO A 133 13.69 -15.50 -13.37
CA PRO A 133 14.12 -16.61 -12.50
C PRO A 133 14.93 -16.15 -11.28
N ALA A 134 15.40 -14.89 -11.26
CA ALA A 134 16.25 -14.36 -10.19
C ALA A 134 15.58 -14.41 -8.81
N THR A 135 14.25 -14.26 -8.76
CA THR A 135 13.44 -14.43 -7.56
C THR A 135 12.18 -15.21 -7.92
N ARG A 136 12.22 -16.54 -7.81
CA ARG A 136 11.03 -17.41 -7.99
C ARG A 136 10.13 -17.42 -6.76
N TRP A 137 10.73 -17.26 -5.57
CA TRP A 137 10.01 -17.23 -4.31
C TRP A 137 10.65 -16.21 -3.37
N LEU A 138 9.90 -15.15 -3.03
CA LEU A 138 10.26 -14.22 -1.97
C LEU A 138 9.52 -14.57 -0.68
N LYS A 139 10.27 -14.97 0.33
CA LYS A 139 9.81 -15.17 1.70
C LYS A 139 10.01 -13.86 2.46
N LEU A 140 8.94 -13.29 2.97
CA LEU A 140 8.98 -12.17 3.90
C LEU A 140 9.01 -12.76 5.31
N LEU A 141 10.02 -12.46 6.12
CA LEU A 141 10.03 -12.87 7.53
C LEU A 141 8.68 -12.51 8.16
N SER A 142 8.05 -13.46 8.85
CA SER A 142 6.78 -13.25 9.53
C SER A 142 6.71 -14.14 10.76
N THR A 143 6.74 -13.51 11.92
CA THR A 143 6.67 -14.13 13.24
C THR A 143 5.88 -13.19 14.15
N ALA A 144 5.39 -13.69 15.29
CA ALA A 144 4.64 -12.89 16.25
C ALA A 144 5.36 -11.58 16.61
N GLY A 145 4.80 -10.43 16.20
CA GLY A 145 5.33 -9.10 16.46
C GLY A 145 6.59 -8.71 15.68
N ARG A 146 7.10 -9.54 14.76
CA ARG A 146 8.22 -9.20 13.88
C ARG A 146 7.99 -9.75 12.47
N TYR A 147 7.90 -8.84 11.52
CA TYR A 147 7.72 -9.18 10.11
C TYR A 147 8.47 -8.20 9.20
N ALA A 148 8.80 -8.64 8.01
CA ALA A 148 9.39 -7.84 6.94
C ALA A 148 8.34 -7.53 5.86
N SER A 149 8.43 -6.36 5.26
CA SER A 149 7.52 -5.92 4.20
C SER A 149 8.26 -5.18 3.10
N VAL A 150 7.70 -5.15 1.89
CA VAL A 150 8.20 -4.30 0.80
C VAL A 150 7.28 -3.09 0.69
N LYS A 151 7.82 -1.89 0.89
CA LYS A 151 7.05 -0.64 1.01
C LYS A 151 7.57 0.38 0.01
N ALA A 152 6.76 0.72 -0.98
CA ALA A 152 7.04 1.80 -1.91
C ALA A 152 6.30 3.09 -1.52
N PHE A 153 7.06 4.18 -1.48
CA PHE A 153 6.58 5.55 -1.22
C PHE A 153 7.00 6.43 -2.40
N GLY A 154 6.12 6.56 -3.39
CA GLY A 154 6.42 7.23 -4.67
C GLY A 154 7.38 6.48 -5.62
N GLY A 155 7.97 5.36 -5.19
CA GLY A 155 8.77 4.45 -6.03
C GLY A 155 7.91 3.39 -6.72
N SER A 156 8.51 2.31 -7.24
CA SER A 156 7.74 1.20 -7.82
C SER A 156 8.22 -0.20 -7.46
N ILE A 157 7.28 -1.13 -7.39
CA ILE A 157 7.48 -2.57 -7.15
C ILE A 157 6.99 -3.33 -8.39
N ASP A 158 7.91 -3.89 -9.16
CA ASP A 158 7.60 -4.75 -10.32
C ASP A 158 7.65 -6.23 -9.88
N VAL A 159 6.50 -6.90 -9.86
CA VAL A 159 6.40 -8.33 -9.52
C VAL A 159 5.97 -9.13 -10.75
N THR A 160 6.84 -10.01 -11.22
CA THR A 160 6.56 -10.84 -12.41
C THR A 160 6.99 -12.28 -12.21
N GLY A 161 6.05 -13.22 -12.26
CA GLY A 161 6.35 -14.65 -12.17
C GLY A 161 6.90 -15.11 -10.80
N THR A 162 6.70 -14.32 -9.75
CA THR A 162 7.22 -14.63 -8.40
C THR A 162 6.11 -15.06 -7.46
N CYS A 163 6.39 -16.08 -6.64
CA CYS A 163 5.59 -16.38 -5.48
C CYS A 163 6.06 -15.54 -4.28
N ILE A 164 5.15 -14.93 -3.53
CA ILE A 164 5.50 -14.13 -2.35
C ILE A 164 4.70 -14.64 -1.16
N THR A 165 5.37 -14.90 -0.04
CA THR A 165 4.73 -15.44 1.16
C THR A 165 5.25 -14.75 2.41
N SER A 166 4.38 -14.51 3.36
CA SER A 166 4.77 -14.25 4.75
C SER A 166 5.19 -15.59 5.35
N TRP A 167 6.41 -15.67 5.87
CA TRP A 167 7.10 -16.93 6.15
C TRP A 167 7.68 -16.94 7.56
N ASP A 168 7.30 -17.96 8.32
CA ASP A 168 7.91 -18.25 9.61
C ASP A 168 9.09 -19.22 9.39
N PRO A 169 10.35 -18.76 9.53
CA PRO A 169 11.50 -19.63 9.39
C PRO A 169 11.62 -20.68 10.50
N ALA A 170 11.05 -20.44 11.69
CA ALA A 170 11.06 -21.39 12.80
C ALA A 170 10.09 -22.55 12.53
N ALA A 171 8.90 -22.26 12.00
CA ALA A 171 7.93 -23.28 11.57
C ALA A 171 8.27 -23.90 10.21
N SER A 172 9.15 -23.26 9.42
CA SER A 172 9.40 -23.62 8.01
C SER A 172 8.11 -23.70 7.18
N ALA A 173 7.22 -22.73 7.41
CA ALA A 173 5.92 -22.66 6.78
C ALA A 173 5.46 -21.21 6.60
N VAL A 174 4.44 -21.02 5.76
CA VAL A 174 3.70 -19.76 5.67
C VAL A 174 3.10 -19.42 7.03
N ASP A 175 3.18 -18.14 7.38
CA ASP A 175 2.51 -17.58 8.55
C ASP A 175 1.01 -17.41 8.28
N LEU A 176 0.21 -18.15 9.06
CA LEU A 176 -1.25 -18.21 8.93
C LEU A 176 -1.99 -17.31 9.93
N GLU A 177 -1.30 -16.66 10.87
CA GLU A 177 -1.92 -15.80 11.87
C GLU A 177 -1.90 -14.34 11.41
N PRO A 178 -3.02 -13.75 10.96
CA PRO A 178 -3.04 -12.33 10.59
C PRO A 178 -3.03 -11.38 11.79
N ALA A 179 -3.44 -11.82 12.99
CA ALA A 179 -3.78 -10.92 14.08
C ALA A 179 -2.55 -10.33 14.81
N ASP A 180 -1.39 -10.98 14.72
CA ASP A 180 -0.13 -10.56 15.37
C ASP A 180 0.81 -9.80 14.43
N GLY A 181 0.34 -9.53 13.21
CA GLY A 181 1.05 -8.77 12.18
C GLY A 181 1.83 -9.69 11.24
N ARG A 182 1.70 -9.42 9.94
CA ARG A 182 2.20 -10.30 8.88
C ARG A 182 2.91 -9.51 7.79
N GLY A 183 3.92 -10.11 7.17
CA GLY A 183 4.64 -9.48 6.05
C GLY A 183 3.72 -9.13 4.88
N TYR A 184 3.90 -7.94 4.28
CA TYR A 184 3.06 -7.43 3.20
C TYR A 184 3.83 -6.65 2.14
N LEU A 185 3.15 -6.36 1.02
CA LEU A 185 3.56 -5.39 0.01
C LEU A 185 2.67 -4.15 0.16
N LEU A 186 3.28 -2.97 0.10
CA LEU A 186 2.59 -1.68 0.17
C LEU A 186 3.09 -0.77 -0.95
N ALA A 187 2.16 -0.18 -1.68
CA ALA A 187 2.41 0.96 -2.56
C ALA A 187 1.56 2.14 -2.09
N ARG A 188 2.20 3.26 -1.74
CA ARG A 188 1.54 4.49 -1.29
C ARG A 188 2.21 5.72 -1.88
N ASP A 189 1.55 6.87 -1.75
CA ASP A 189 2.13 8.18 -2.07
C ASP A 189 2.56 8.30 -3.55
N GLY A 190 1.72 7.77 -4.44
CA GLY A 190 1.96 7.76 -5.90
C GLY A 190 2.80 6.58 -6.40
N ALA A 191 3.18 5.65 -5.51
CA ALA A 191 3.86 4.42 -5.89
C ALA A 191 2.99 3.50 -6.75
N ARG A 192 3.67 2.59 -7.46
CA ARG A 192 3.06 1.61 -8.38
C ARG A 192 3.51 0.20 -8.05
#